data_AF-A0A6L8V634-F1
#
_entry.id   AF-A0A6L8V634-F1
#
_cell.length_a   1.000
_cell.length_b   1.000
_cell.length_c   1.000
_cell.angle_alpha   90.00
_cell.angle_beta   90.00
_cell.angle_gamma   90.00
#
_symmetry.space_group_name_H-M   'P 1'
#
loop_
_entity.id
_entity.type
_entity.pdbx_description
1 polymer ?
#
loop_
_entity_poly.entity_id
_entity_poly.type
_entity_poly.pdbx_seq_one_letter_code
_entity_poly.pdbx_strand_id
1 'polypeptide(L)' 'MSAPTSDNFSAFASLNRYFALIETSKPTMQQAEDAAALLCRIYGAANEEELLLQGNSELIDIYTEMKAKILKAAM' A
#
# COMPACT_ATOMS: atom_id res chain seq x y z
N MET A 1 -22.31 8.48 11.24
CA MET A 1 -22.23 7.38 10.26
C MET A 1 -21.49 7.93 9.05
N SER A 2 -20.17 7.72 9.01
CA SER A 2 -19.29 8.29 7.97
C SER A 2 -18.95 7.17 7.00
N ALA A 3 -19.26 7.36 5.72
CA ALA A 3 -19.19 6.32 4.69
C ALA A 3 -17.78 5.66 4.62
N PRO A 4 -17.63 4.37 4.96
CA PRO A 4 -16.31 3.70 5.01
C PRO A 4 -15.70 3.36 3.64
N THR A 5 -16.32 3.77 2.54
CA THR A 5 -16.11 3.15 1.23
C THR A 5 -15.36 4.00 0.21
N SER A 6 -15.47 5.33 0.28
CA SER A 6 -14.89 6.21 -0.75
C SER A 6 -13.36 6.33 -0.63
N ASP A 7 -12.84 6.46 0.59
CA ASP A 7 -11.41 6.64 0.82
C ASP A 7 -10.63 5.35 0.50
N ASN A 8 -11.14 4.20 0.90
CA ASN A 8 -10.53 2.90 0.59
C ASN A 8 -10.54 2.58 -0.90
N PHE A 9 -11.63 2.92 -1.60
CA PHE A 9 -11.69 2.77 -3.05
C PHE A 9 -10.65 3.66 -3.76
N SER A 10 -10.51 4.91 -3.32
CA SER A 10 -9.52 5.82 -3.88
C SER A 10 -8.08 5.38 -3.60
N ALA A 11 -7.81 4.81 -2.42
CA ALA A 11 -6.52 4.25 -2.07
C ALA A 11 -6.19 3.03 -2.94
N PHE A 12 -7.15 2.13 -3.15
CA PHE A 12 -7.00 0.98 -4.02
C PHE A 12 -6.76 1.39 -5.49
N ALA A 13 -7.52 2.36 -6.00
CA ALA A 13 -7.34 2.87 -7.35
C ALA A 13 -5.94 3.52 -7.54
N SER A 14 -5.46 4.25 -6.52
CA SER A 14 -4.15 4.90 -6.55
C SER A 14 -3.02 3.88 -6.49
N LEU A 15 -3.15 2.83 -5.67
CA LEU A 15 -2.20 1.73 -5.62
C LEU A 15 -2.15 0.95 -6.95
N ASN A 16 -3.29 0.68 -7.57
CA ASN A 16 -3.32 0.05 -8.90
C ASN A 16 -2.67 0.91 -9.98
N ARG A 17 -2.87 2.23 -9.94
CA ARG A 17 -2.17 3.15 -10.85
C ARG A 17 -0.67 3.10 -10.67
N TYR A 18 -0.19 2.99 -9.43
CA TYR A 18 1.22 2.79 -9.16
C TYR A 18 1.73 1.48 -9.79
N PHE A 19 1.01 0.37 -9.63
CA PHE A 19 1.40 -0.90 -10.27
C PHE A 19 1.40 -0.83 -11.81
N ALA A 20 0.46 -0.11 -12.42
CA ALA A 20 0.51 0.13 -13.87
C ALA A 20 1.70 1.03 -14.27
N LEU A 21 2.09 1.98 -13.41
CA LEU A 21 3.26 2.83 -13.64
C LEU A 21 4.55 2.01 -13.64
N ILE A 22 4.75 1.10 -12.68
CA ILE A 22 6.00 0.32 -12.59
C ILE A 22 6.22 -0.62 -13.79
N GLU A 23 5.15 -1.00 -14.49
CA GLU A 23 5.24 -1.78 -15.73
C GLU A 23 5.76 -0.97 -16.92
N THR A 24 5.60 0.36 -16.88
CA THR A 24 5.90 1.24 -18.02
C THR A 24 7.04 2.21 -17.75
N SER A 25 7.38 2.46 -16.49
CA SER A 25 8.38 3.46 -16.08
C SER A 25 8.93 3.16 -14.68
N LYS A 26 10.17 3.59 -14.42
CA LYS A 26 10.74 3.51 -13.07
C LYS A 26 10.07 4.57 -12.17
N PRO A 27 9.34 4.19 -11.11
CA PRO A 27 8.75 5.14 -10.18
C PRO A 27 9.84 5.85 -9.36
N THR A 28 9.51 7.03 -8.84
CA THR A 28 10.36 7.71 -7.87
C THR A 28 10.22 7.08 -6.48
N MET A 29 11.20 7.31 -5.61
CA MET A 29 11.15 6.85 -4.22
C MET A 29 9.91 7.41 -3.49
N GLN A 30 9.58 8.68 -3.72
CA GLN A 30 8.37 9.30 -3.15
C GLN A 30 7.10 8.57 -3.59
N GLN A 31 6.98 8.21 -4.87
CA GLN A 31 5.82 7.47 -5.38
C GLN A 31 5.71 6.09 -4.73
N ALA A 32 6.84 5.43 -4.45
CA ALA A 32 6.85 4.15 -3.77
C ALA A 32 6.45 4.27 -2.29
N GLU A 33 6.92 5.32 -1.60
CA GLU A 33 6.52 5.60 -0.21
C GLU A 33 5.02 5.91 -0.11
N ASP A 34 4.50 6.74 -1.01
CA ASP A 34 3.07 7.05 -1.09
C ASP A 34 2.24 5.77 -1.34
N ALA A 35 2.69 4.90 -2.25
CA ALA A 35 2.03 3.63 -2.53
C ALA A 35 2.05 2.68 -1.31
N ALA A 36 3.15 2.61 -0.57
CA ALA A 36 3.24 1.82 0.66
C ALA A 36 2.31 2.35 1.77
N ALA A 37 2.15 3.67 1.88
CA ALA A 37 1.20 4.28 2.81
C ALA A 37 -0.26 3.95 2.45
N LEU A 38 -0.59 3.95 1.15
CA LEU A 38 -1.91 3.52 0.67
C LEU A 38 -2.18 2.04 0.95
N LEU A 39 -1.16 1.19 0.81
CA LEU A 39 -1.23 -0.23 1.14
C LEU A 39 -1.62 -0.46 2.61
N CYS A 40 -1.02 0.28 3.56
CA CYS A 40 -1.40 0.20 4.98
C CYS A 40 -2.89 0.49 5.20
N ARG A 41 -3.40 1.55 4.54
CA ARG A 41 -4.81 1.97 4.66
C ARG A 41 -5.77 0.93 4.09
N ILE A 42 -5.40 0.26 2.99
CA ILE A 42 -6.21 -0.80 2.38
C ILE A 42 -6.38 -1.98 3.34
N TYR A 43 -5.35 -2.29 4.14
CA TYR A 43 -5.44 -3.30 5.19
C TYR A 43 -6.07 -2.80 6.50
N GLY A 44 -6.59 -1.57 6.52
CA GLY A 44 -7.33 -1.03 7.66
C GLY A 44 -6.45 -0.48 8.80
N ALA A 45 -5.17 -0.21 8.53
CA ALA A 45 -4.27 0.41 9.50
C ALA A 45 -3.89 1.83 9.05
N ALA A 46 -3.71 2.75 10.01
CA ALA A 46 -3.28 4.11 9.71
C ALA A 46 -1.78 4.17 9.37
N ASN A 47 -0.99 3.21 9.88
CA ASN A 47 0.44 3.08 9.66
C ASN A 47 0.90 1.62 9.80
N GLU A 48 2.15 1.36 9.44
CA GLU A 48 2.75 0.03 9.49
C GLU A 48 2.83 -0.56 10.90
N GLU A 49 3.13 0.25 11.91
CA GLU A 49 3.25 -0.22 13.30
C GLU A 49 1.90 -0.77 13.80
N GLU A 50 0.81 -0.06 13.54
CA GLU A 50 -0.55 -0.50 13.85
C GLU A 50 -0.91 -1.78 13.11
N LEU A 51 -0.49 -1.91 11.84
CA LEU A 51 -0.73 -3.12 11.05
C LEU A 51 -0.01 -4.34 11.64
N LEU A 52 1.25 -4.19 12.04
CA LEU A 52 2.05 -5.25 12.64
C LEU A 52 1.49 -5.67 14.01
N LEU A 53 0.86 -4.75 14.74
CA LEU A 53 0.22 -5.01 16.02
C LEU A 53 -1.11 -5.78 15.92
N GLN A 54 -1.78 -5.81 14.75
CA GLN A 54 -3.03 -6.56 14.57
C GLN A 54 -2.85 -8.09 14.72
N GLY A 55 -1.62 -8.59 14.66
CA GLY A 55 -1.30 -9.99 14.97
C GLY A 55 -1.80 -11.02 13.94
N ASN A 56 -2.32 -10.59 12.79
CA ASN A 56 -2.68 -11.48 11.69
C ASN A 56 -1.44 -11.75 10.81
N SER A 57 -0.75 -12.86 11.08
CA SER A 57 0.50 -13.23 10.41
C SER A 57 0.37 -13.28 8.88
N GLU A 58 -0.72 -13.87 8.35
CA GLU A 58 -0.91 -13.98 6.90
C GLU A 58 -1.07 -12.60 6.25
N LEU A 59 -1.82 -11.71 6.90
CA LEU A 59 -1.98 -10.34 6.42
C LEU A 59 -0.63 -9.60 6.44
N ILE A 60 0.12 -9.73 7.53
CA ILE A 60 1.43 -9.11 7.71
C ILE A 60 2.41 -9.59 6.64
N ASP A 61 2.42 -10.89 6.33
CA ASP A 61 3.28 -11.47 5.33
C ASP A 61 2.95 -10.93 3.93
N ILE A 62 1.66 -10.90 3.56
CA ILE A 62 1.21 -10.35 2.27
C ILE A 62 1.57 -8.85 2.18
N TYR A 63 1.31 -8.09 3.24
CA TYR A 63 1.65 -6.67 3.28
C TYR A 63 3.15 -6.43 3.10
N THR A 64 3.99 -7.21 3.80
CA THR A 64 5.45 -7.07 3.77
C THR A 64 5.99 -7.40 2.38
N GLU A 65 5.47 -8.47 1.75
CA GLU A 65 5.83 -8.84 0.38
C GLU A 65 5.44 -7.74 -0.61
N MET A 66 4.24 -7.21 -0.49
CA MET A 66 3.74 -6.15 -1.38
C MET A 66 4.50 -4.83 -1.20
N LYS A 67 4.81 -4.44 0.04
CA LYS A 67 5.65 -3.28 0.33
C LYS A 67 7.07 -3.44 -0.24
N ALA A 68 7.66 -4.63 -0.12
CA ALA A 68 8.97 -4.91 -0.69
C ALA A 68 8.97 -4.77 -2.22
N LYS A 69 7.92 -5.26 -2.91
CA LYS A 69 7.75 -5.10 -4.36
C LYS A 69 7.66 -3.63 -4.76
N ILE A 70 6.88 -2.83 -4.03
CA ILE A 70 6.72 -1.39 -4.25
C ILE A 70 8.06 -0.67 -4.11
N LEU A 71 8.75 -0.85 -2.99
CA LEU A 71 10.02 -0.16 -2.73
C LEU A 71 11.13 -0.59 -3.71
N LYS A 72 11.18 -1.89 -4.05
CA LYS A 72 12.15 -2.41 -5.01
C LYS A 72 11.97 -1.82 -6.41
N ALA A 73 10.75 -1.48 -6.81
CA ALA A 73 10.50 -0.88 -8.13
C ALA A 73 11.11 0.52 -8.26
N ALA A 74 11.27 1.26 -7.16
CA ALA A 74 11.90 2.58 -7.15
C ALA A 74 13.43 2.56 -6.97
N MET A 75 14.00 1.42 -6.54
CA MET A 75 15.45 1.23 -6.41
C MET A 75 16.12 0.99 -7.76
#